data_AF-A0A8H9IC65-F1
#
_entry.id   AF-A0A8H9IC65-F1
#
_cell.length_a   1.000
_cell.length_b   1.000
_cell.length_c   1.000
_cell.angle_alpha   90.00
_cell.angle_beta   90.00
_cell.angle_gamma   90.00
#
_symmetry.space_group_name_H-M   'P 1'
#
loop_
_entity.id
_entity.type
_entity.pdbx_description
1 polymer ?
#
loop_
_entity_poly.entity_id
_entity_poly.type
_entity_poly.pdbx_seq_one_letter_code
_entity_poly.pdbx_strand_id
1 'polypeptide(L)'
;MQETQATQNKQAVNQAALDLEFSGALNRASQQGEKFALLLSMLQQDILARPRIGPVNAEASWPEDEVTSYYPESHLQALAQDWLLADTTTEILHGDGIRNAQLWLAMHPQPLSLHNDAFHIDDEIFENSDTYTQTRYANRYAEHRSDLNNEIKVDETGIFDLLEEIGLQMQA
;
A
#
# COMPACT_ATOMS: atom_id res chain seq x y z
N MET A 1 -10.33 -43.94 57.46
CA MET A 1 -10.75 -43.34 56.18
C MET A 1 -11.14 -41.90 56.42
N GLN A 2 -10.30 -40.96 55.99
CA GLN A 2 -10.67 -39.58 55.65
C GLN A 2 -9.47 -39.00 54.90
N GLU A 3 -9.59 -38.95 53.58
CA GLU A 3 -8.57 -38.43 52.66
C GLU A 3 -8.74 -36.92 52.54
N THR A 4 -7.67 -36.18 52.81
CA THR A 4 -7.53 -34.75 52.56
C THR A 4 -7.33 -34.51 51.07
N GLN A 5 -8.37 -34.06 50.37
CA GLN A 5 -8.25 -33.64 48.97
C GLN A 5 -7.67 -32.22 48.89
N ALA A 6 -6.47 -32.11 48.33
CA ALA A 6 -5.82 -30.86 47.99
C ALA A 6 -6.49 -30.25 46.75
N THR A 7 -7.16 -29.12 46.92
CA THR A 7 -7.77 -28.36 45.83
C THR A 7 -6.69 -27.67 44.99
N GLN A 8 -6.32 -28.26 43.85
CA GLN A 8 -5.46 -27.62 42.85
C GLN A 8 -6.26 -26.53 42.12
N ASN A 9 -6.09 -25.27 42.53
CA ASN A 9 -6.55 -24.11 41.78
C ASN A 9 -5.70 -23.93 40.52
N LYS A 10 -6.12 -24.49 39.38
CA LYS A 10 -5.63 -24.08 38.06
C LYS A 10 -6.26 -22.74 37.71
N GLN A 11 -5.65 -21.64 38.15
CA GLN A 11 -5.99 -20.32 37.64
C GLN A 11 -5.49 -20.24 36.19
N ALA A 12 -6.43 -20.15 35.24
CA ALA A 12 -6.10 -19.85 33.85
C ALA A 12 -5.45 -18.45 33.83
N VAL A 13 -4.15 -18.41 33.53
CA VAL A 13 -3.41 -17.14 33.39
C VAL A 13 -3.99 -16.41 32.20
N ASN A 14 -4.70 -15.32 32.45
CA ASN A 14 -5.21 -14.46 31.39
C ASN A 14 -4.00 -13.81 30.70
N GLN A 15 -3.71 -14.19 29.46
CA GLN A 15 -2.55 -13.70 28.72
C GLN A 15 -2.59 -12.17 28.52
N ALA A 16 -3.79 -11.57 28.50
CA ALA A 16 -3.94 -10.12 28.46
C ALA A 16 -3.46 -9.42 29.76
N ALA A 17 -3.41 -10.13 30.89
CA ALA A 17 -2.86 -9.59 32.14
C ALA A 17 -1.33 -9.61 32.19
N LEU A 18 -0.68 -10.37 31.29
CA LEU A 18 0.78 -10.38 31.14
C LEU A 18 1.27 -9.25 30.23
N ASP A 19 0.40 -8.72 29.35
CA ASP A 19 0.73 -7.59 28.50
C ASP A 19 0.77 -6.28 29.32
N LEU A 20 1.82 -5.50 29.11
CA LEU A 20 2.09 -4.29 29.86
C LEU A 20 1.08 -3.18 29.56
N GLU A 21 0.53 -3.15 28.33
CA GLU A 21 -0.51 -2.20 27.93
C GLU A 21 -1.87 -2.57 28.56
N PHE A 22 -2.26 -3.84 28.48
CA PHE A 22 -3.59 -4.30 28.92
C PHE A 22 -3.71 -4.54 30.43
N SER A 23 -2.59 -4.79 31.13
CA SER A 23 -2.57 -4.91 32.59
C SER A 23 -2.86 -3.59 33.33
N GLY A 24 -2.77 -2.45 32.62
CA GLY A 24 -2.89 -1.12 33.19
C GLY A 24 -1.73 -0.72 34.10
N ALA A 25 -0.61 -1.46 34.06
CA ALA A 25 0.59 -1.17 34.85
C ALA A 25 1.20 0.20 34.49
N LEU A 26 1.17 0.57 33.21
CA LEU A 26 1.63 1.89 32.74
C LEU A 26 0.81 3.03 33.36
N ASN A 27 -0.52 2.90 33.39
CA ASN A 27 -1.41 3.92 33.96
C ASN A 27 -1.20 4.07 35.48
N ARG A 28 -0.98 2.96 36.19
CA ARG A 28 -0.64 2.98 37.62
C ARG A 28 0.72 3.60 37.90
N ALA A 29 1.68 3.45 36.99
CA ALA A 29 3.01 4.03 37.11
C ALA A 29 3.08 5.52 36.73
N SER A 30 2.01 6.13 36.22
CA SER A 30 1.99 7.54 35.78
C SER A 30 2.45 8.54 36.85
N GLN A 31 2.22 8.25 38.13
CA GLN A 31 2.63 9.09 39.26
C GLN A 31 4.10 8.86 39.69
N GLN A 32 4.77 7.84 39.15
CA GLN A 32 6.14 7.44 39.48
C GLN A 32 7.00 7.55 38.22
N GLY A 33 7.54 8.74 37.96
CA GLY A 33 8.22 9.07 36.69
C GLY A 33 9.30 8.08 36.26
N GLU A 34 10.13 7.58 37.19
CA GLU A 34 11.17 6.59 36.88
C GLU A 34 10.59 5.25 36.43
N LYS A 35 9.54 4.77 37.12
CA LYS A 35 8.88 3.51 36.75
C LYS A 35 8.08 3.66 35.47
N PHE A 36 7.45 4.82 35.26
CA PHE A 36 6.76 5.12 34.03
C PHE A 36 7.72 5.08 32.83
N ALA A 37 8.87 5.76 32.92
CA ALA A 37 9.87 5.78 31.86
C ALA A 37 10.42 4.37 31.54
N LEU A 38 10.65 3.55 32.58
CA LEU A 38 11.10 2.17 32.41
C LEU A 38 10.02 1.26 31.80
N LEU A 39 8.77 1.38 32.24
CA LEU A 39 7.66 0.62 31.63
C LEU A 39 7.42 1.05 30.18
N LEU A 40 7.57 2.35 29.87
CA LEU A 40 7.46 2.86 28.52
C LEU A 40 8.59 2.32 27.61
N SER A 41 9.83 2.20 28.13
CA SER A 41 10.96 1.69 27.35
C SER A 41 10.92 0.18 27.12
N MET A 42 10.25 -0.57 28.00
CA MET A 42 10.01 -2.01 27.84
C MET A 42 8.90 -2.33 26.83
N LEU A 43 8.18 -1.33 26.32
CA LEU A 43 7.06 -1.56 25.43
C LEU A 43 7.54 -2.00 24.03
N GLN A 44 7.27 -3.24 23.67
CA GLN A 44 7.64 -3.80 22.37
C GLN A 44 6.71 -3.27 21.27
N GLN A 45 7.30 -2.82 20.15
CA GLN A 45 6.58 -2.31 18.98
C GLN A 45 6.00 -3.40 18.07
N ASP A 46 6.36 -4.66 18.33
CA ASP A 46 5.92 -5.78 17.51
C ASP A 46 4.42 -6.06 17.74
N ILE A 47 3.62 -5.73 16.74
CA ILE A 47 2.16 -5.86 16.75
C ILE A 47 1.75 -7.35 16.72
N LEU A 48 2.60 -8.24 16.20
CA LEU A 48 2.29 -9.66 16.04
C LEU A 48 2.40 -10.45 17.34
N ALA A 49 3.19 -9.97 18.30
CA ALA A 49 3.37 -10.60 19.61
C ALA A 49 2.22 -10.29 20.60
N ARG A 50 1.27 -9.42 20.23
CA ARG A 50 0.23 -8.91 21.13
C ARG A 50 -1.00 -9.83 21.15
N PRO A 51 -1.61 -10.07 22.32
CA PRO A 51 -2.84 -10.86 22.42
C PRO A 51 -4.01 -10.11 21.76
N ARG A 52 -4.64 -10.72 20.75
CA ARG A 52 -5.84 -10.19 20.11
C ARG A 52 -7.06 -10.45 20.99
N ILE A 53 -7.65 -9.40 21.55
CA ILE A 53 -8.86 -9.50 22.37
C ILE A 53 -10.08 -9.25 21.48
N GLY A 54 -10.70 -10.33 20.99
CA GLY A 54 -11.92 -10.29 20.17
C GLY A 54 -12.04 -11.51 19.26
N PRO A 55 -13.24 -11.85 18.77
CA PRO A 55 -13.37 -12.88 17.75
C PRO A 55 -12.63 -12.41 16.49
N VAL A 56 -11.63 -13.18 16.06
CA VAL A 56 -11.16 -13.13 14.68
C VAL A 56 -12.31 -13.67 13.84
N ASN A 57 -13.20 -12.78 13.43
CA ASN A 57 -14.04 -13.09 12.28
C ASN A 57 -13.07 -13.33 11.13
N ALA A 58 -13.03 -14.58 10.69
CA ALA A 58 -12.36 -15.01 9.49
C ALA A 58 -12.71 -14.01 8.36
N GLU A 59 -11.66 -13.57 7.66
CA GLU A 59 -11.76 -12.96 6.34
C GLU A 59 -12.91 -11.94 6.21
N ALA A 60 -12.78 -10.81 6.91
CA ALA A 60 -13.32 -9.59 6.34
C ALA A 60 -12.46 -9.24 5.12
N SER A 61 -12.69 -9.95 4.00
CA SER A 61 -12.67 -9.27 2.71
C SER A 61 -13.71 -8.18 2.87
N TRP A 62 -13.27 -6.99 3.30
CA TRP A 62 -14.07 -5.81 3.09
C TRP A 62 -14.41 -5.86 1.60
N PRO A 63 -15.70 -5.95 1.21
CA PRO A 63 -16.01 -5.48 -0.12
C PRO A 63 -15.43 -4.06 -0.11
N GLU A 64 -14.49 -3.78 -0.99
CA GLU A 64 -14.33 -2.41 -1.43
C GLU A 64 -15.71 -2.07 -2.00
N ASP A 65 -16.59 -1.57 -1.13
CA ASP A 65 -17.75 -0.81 -1.57
C ASP A 65 -17.11 0.25 -2.44
N GLU A 66 -17.23 0.06 -3.75
CA GLU A 66 -16.76 0.97 -4.77
C GLU A 66 -17.42 2.31 -4.42
N VAL A 67 -16.70 3.13 -3.65
CA VAL A 67 -17.20 4.41 -3.16
C VAL A 67 -17.42 5.19 -4.43
N THR A 68 -18.67 5.22 -4.89
CA THR A 68 -19.05 5.87 -6.13
C THR A 68 -18.92 7.37 -5.88
N SER A 69 -17.69 7.86 -6.01
CA SER A 69 -17.38 9.27 -5.90
C SER A 69 -17.82 9.91 -7.21
N TYR A 70 -18.79 10.81 -7.12
CA TYR A 70 -19.20 11.63 -8.25
C TYR A 70 -18.27 12.86 -8.43
N TYR A 71 -17.22 12.96 -7.62
CA TYR A 71 -16.21 14.00 -7.79
C TYR A 71 -15.25 13.63 -8.92
N PRO A 72 -14.78 14.62 -9.70
CA PRO A 72 -13.78 14.38 -10.72
C PRO A 72 -12.51 13.81 -10.07
N GLU A 73 -12.05 12.68 -10.59
CA GLU A 73 -10.79 12.09 -10.15
C GLU A 73 -9.60 12.88 -10.69
N SER A 74 -8.54 12.89 -9.90
CA SER A 74 -7.28 13.51 -10.31
C SER A 74 -6.56 12.58 -11.27
N HIS A 75 -6.14 13.12 -12.40
CA HIS A 75 -5.44 12.33 -13.41
C HIS A 75 -4.04 11.95 -12.91
N LEU A 76 -3.64 10.70 -13.12
CA LEU A 76 -2.32 10.22 -12.69
C LEU A 76 -1.18 10.75 -13.57
N GLN A 77 -1.49 11.14 -14.81
CA GLN A 77 -0.55 11.70 -15.77
C GLN A 77 -1.02 13.06 -16.25
N ALA A 78 -0.08 13.99 -16.41
CA ALA A 78 -0.34 15.30 -16.99
C ALA A 78 -0.60 15.19 -18.50
N LEU A 79 -1.72 15.76 -18.93
CA LEU A 79 -2.06 15.97 -20.34
C LEU A 79 -1.77 17.41 -20.75
N ALA A 80 -1.65 17.65 -22.06
CA ALA A 80 -1.37 18.99 -22.60
C ALA A 80 -2.42 20.04 -22.16
N GLN A 81 -3.68 19.62 -22.03
CA GLN A 81 -4.79 20.46 -21.57
C GLN A 81 -4.66 20.91 -20.10
N ASP A 82 -3.96 20.13 -19.27
CA ASP A 82 -3.84 20.41 -17.83
C ASP A 82 -2.92 21.61 -17.57
N TRP A 83 -1.97 21.89 -18.47
CA TRP A 83 -1.13 23.07 -18.40
C TRP A 83 -1.93 24.37 -18.58
N LEU A 84 -2.91 24.37 -19.49
CA LEU A 84 -3.81 25.52 -19.65
C LEU A 84 -4.66 25.74 -18.40
N LEU A 85 -5.11 24.66 -17.75
CA LEU A 85 -5.83 24.74 -16.48
C LEU A 85 -4.92 25.24 -15.34
N ALA A 86 -3.63 24.87 -15.34
CA ALA A 86 -2.66 25.37 -14.37
C ALA A 86 -2.42 26.88 -14.54
N ASP A 87 -2.35 27.39 -15.76
CA ASP A 87 -2.22 28.82 -16.03
C ASP A 87 -3.44 29.59 -15.50
N THR A 88 -4.66 29.10 -15.75
CA THR A 88 -5.87 29.74 -15.21
C THR A 88 -5.94 29.67 -13.69
N THR A 89 -5.48 28.58 -13.06
CA THR A 89 -5.40 28.52 -11.59
C THR A 89 -4.50 29.62 -11.03
N THR A 90 -3.40 29.90 -11.74
CA THR A 90 -2.41 30.91 -11.36
C THR A 90 -2.98 32.31 -11.49
N GLU A 91 -3.68 32.59 -12.60
CA GLU A 91 -4.40 33.85 -12.81
C GLU A 91 -5.46 34.09 -11.71
N ILE A 92 -6.24 33.06 -11.33
CA ILE A 92 -7.24 33.15 -10.27
C ILE A 92 -6.59 33.42 -8.91
N LEU A 93 -5.47 32.76 -8.63
CA LEU A 93 -4.72 32.96 -7.39
C LEU A 93 -4.17 34.39 -7.26
N HIS A 94 -3.74 34.99 -8.37
CA HIS A 94 -3.24 36.37 -8.42
C HIS A 94 -4.35 37.42 -8.44
N GLY A 95 -5.51 37.10 -9.02
CA GLY A 95 -6.60 38.04 -9.28
C GLY A 95 -7.44 38.38 -8.06
N ASP A 96 -8.14 37.40 -7.46
CA ASP A 96 -8.93 37.65 -6.25
C ASP A 96 -9.38 36.37 -5.55
N GLY A 97 -8.76 36.09 -4.40
CA GLY A 97 -9.27 35.21 -3.35
C GLY A 97 -8.87 33.73 -3.45
N ILE A 98 -8.12 33.26 -2.45
CA ILE A 98 -7.75 31.85 -2.20
C ILE A 98 -8.97 30.92 -2.27
N ARG A 99 -10.15 31.40 -1.85
CA ARG A 99 -11.39 30.61 -1.84
C ARG A 99 -11.92 30.28 -3.24
N ASN A 100 -11.75 31.19 -4.19
CA ASN A 100 -12.12 30.95 -5.58
C ASN A 100 -11.15 29.95 -6.22
N ALA A 101 -9.85 30.07 -5.92
CA ALA A 101 -8.86 29.09 -6.34
C ALA A 101 -9.13 27.70 -5.75
N GLN A 102 -9.52 27.61 -4.48
CA GLN A 102 -9.91 26.34 -3.84
C GLN A 102 -11.12 25.70 -4.51
N LEU A 103 -12.16 26.48 -4.83
CA LEU A 103 -13.33 25.98 -5.56
C LEU A 103 -12.94 25.50 -6.96
N TRP A 104 -12.11 26.27 -7.66
CA TRP A 104 -11.62 25.92 -9.00
C TRP A 104 -10.83 24.61 -8.98
N LEU A 105 -9.91 24.42 -8.03
CA LEU A 105 -9.13 23.19 -7.87
C LEU A 105 -10.01 21.98 -7.48
N ALA A 106 -11.11 22.19 -6.76
CA ALA A 106 -12.06 21.13 -6.46
C ALA A 106 -12.87 20.68 -7.68
N MET A 107 -13.12 21.57 -8.65
CA MET A 107 -13.81 21.24 -9.90
C MET A 107 -12.86 20.72 -10.98
N HIS A 108 -11.60 21.15 -10.96
CA HIS A 108 -10.58 20.83 -11.95
C HIS A 108 -9.31 20.35 -11.22
N PRO A 109 -9.27 19.08 -10.79
CA PRO A 109 -8.12 18.53 -10.09
C PRO A 109 -6.90 18.54 -11.00
N GLN A 110 -5.76 18.95 -10.46
CA GLN A 110 -4.49 18.93 -11.18
C GLN A 110 -3.93 17.50 -11.24
N PRO A 111 -3.13 17.17 -12.27
CA PRO A 111 -2.49 15.87 -12.38
C PRO A 111 -1.45 15.66 -11.29
N LEU A 112 -1.29 14.43 -10.81
CA LEU A 112 -0.36 14.10 -9.72
C LEU A 112 1.10 14.01 -10.18
N SER A 113 1.32 13.62 -11.44
CA SER A 113 2.64 13.35 -11.99
C SER A 113 2.69 13.70 -13.46
N LEU A 114 3.90 13.99 -13.97
CA LEU A 114 4.15 14.10 -15.40
C LEU A 114 3.97 12.76 -16.12
N HIS A 115 4.25 11.65 -15.42
CA HIS A 115 4.18 10.29 -15.95
C HIS A 115 3.41 9.37 -14.98
N ASN A 116 2.49 8.56 -15.51
CA ASN A 116 1.78 7.52 -14.75
C ASN A 116 2.60 6.21 -14.75
N ASP A 117 3.87 6.30 -14.36
CA ASP A 117 4.74 5.14 -14.20
C ASP A 117 5.56 5.30 -12.92
N ALA A 118 5.31 4.42 -11.95
CA ALA A 118 6.00 4.41 -10.66
C ALA A 118 7.50 4.04 -10.79
N PHE A 119 7.91 3.52 -11.93
CA PHE A 119 9.29 3.14 -12.24
C PHE A 119 9.95 4.06 -13.26
N HIS A 120 9.28 5.13 -13.69
CA HIS A 120 9.90 6.10 -14.59
C HIS A 120 10.87 7.02 -13.82
N ILE A 121 12.06 7.18 -14.39
CA ILE A 121 13.10 8.09 -13.92
C ILE A 121 13.50 8.95 -15.13
N ASP A 122 13.61 10.25 -14.94
CA ASP A 122 14.02 11.16 -16.02
C ASP A 122 15.41 10.81 -16.55
N ASP A 123 15.59 10.92 -17.87
CA ASP A 123 16.83 10.53 -18.56
C ASP A 123 18.06 11.25 -17.99
N GLU A 124 17.94 12.53 -17.64
CA GLU A 124 19.01 13.32 -17.04
C GLU A 124 19.47 12.77 -15.67
N ILE A 125 18.52 12.26 -14.88
CA ILE A 125 18.79 11.67 -13.57
C ILE A 125 19.39 10.28 -13.74
N PHE A 126 18.88 9.51 -14.70
CA PHE A 126 19.41 8.20 -15.05
C PHE A 126 20.88 8.28 -15.48
N GLU A 127 21.22 9.21 -16.37
CA GLU A 127 22.59 9.41 -16.86
C GLU A 127 23.56 9.84 -15.75
N ASN A 128 23.09 10.60 -14.75
CA ASN A 128 23.90 11.01 -13.60
C ASN A 128 24.06 9.89 -12.55
N SER A 129 23.21 8.87 -12.58
CA SER A 129 23.25 7.79 -11.59
C SER A 129 24.47 6.88 -11.74
N ASP A 130 24.87 6.21 -10.66
CA ASP A 130 25.98 5.26 -10.70
C ASP A 130 25.67 4.08 -11.66
N THR A 131 26.71 3.56 -12.30
CA THR A 131 26.68 2.44 -13.25
C THR A 131 25.92 1.22 -12.74
N TYR A 132 26.02 0.92 -11.45
CA TYR A 132 25.26 -0.18 -10.83
C TYR A 132 23.76 0.09 -10.81
N THR A 133 23.37 1.34 -10.53
CA THR A 133 21.97 1.79 -10.55
C THR A 133 21.43 1.78 -11.98
N GLN A 134 22.20 2.26 -12.95
CA GLN A 134 21.84 2.23 -14.37
C GLN A 134 21.58 0.80 -14.86
N THR A 135 22.47 -0.13 -14.51
CA THR A 135 22.34 -1.55 -14.91
C THR A 135 21.11 -2.21 -14.28
N ARG A 136 20.85 -1.95 -12.99
CA ARG A 136 19.66 -2.46 -12.30
C ARG A 136 18.36 -1.90 -12.88
N TYR A 137 18.36 -0.62 -13.22
CA TYR A 137 17.22 0.04 -13.83
C TYR A 137 16.92 -0.54 -15.21
N ALA A 138 17.93 -0.69 -16.08
CA ALA A 138 17.78 -1.27 -17.41
C ALA A 138 17.23 -2.71 -17.39
N ASN A 139 17.72 -3.55 -16.47
CA ASN A 139 17.22 -4.92 -16.31
C ASN A 139 15.75 -4.94 -15.86
N ARG A 140 15.39 -4.11 -14.88
CA ARG A 140 14.02 -4.02 -14.37
C ARG A 140 13.06 -3.45 -15.41
N TYR A 141 13.50 -2.48 -16.20
CA TYR A 141 12.71 -1.90 -17.29
C TYR A 141 12.49 -2.92 -18.42
N ALA A 142 13.50 -3.76 -18.72
CA ALA A 142 13.38 -4.85 -19.69
C ALA A 142 12.40 -5.93 -19.24
N GLU A 143 12.44 -6.34 -17.97
CA GLU A 143 11.51 -7.32 -17.37
C GLU A 143 10.06 -6.79 -17.38
N HIS A 144 9.83 -5.55 -16.92
CA HIS A 144 8.48 -4.97 -16.94
C HIS A 144 7.92 -4.75 -18.35
N ARG A 145 8.78 -4.46 -19.33
CA ARG A 145 8.37 -4.32 -20.73
C ARG A 145 8.07 -5.66 -21.40
N SER A 146 8.70 -6.75 -20.97
CA SER A 146 8.30 -8.11 -21.37
C SER A 146 7.00 -8.56 -20.72
N ASP A 147 6.65 -8.07 -19.52
CA ASP A 147 5.34 -8.39 -18.92
C ASP A 147 4.17 -7.66 -19.61
N LEU A 148 4.43 -6.47 -20.18
CA LEU A 148 3.44 -5.71 -20.95
C LEU A 148 3.28 -6.21 -22.40
N ASN A 149 4.35 -6.76 -22.98
CA ASN A 149 4.33 -7.44 -24.27
C ASN A 149 4.46 -8.94 -24.01
N ASN A 150 3.32 -9.62 -23.79
CA ASN A 150 3.17 -11.08 -23.75
C ASN A 150 3.53 -11.76 -25.09
N GLU A 151 4.65 -11.37 -25.72
CA GLU A 151 5.27 -12.11 -26.80
C GLU A 151 6.03 -13.26 -26.14
N ILE A 152 5.35 -14.39 -25.99
CA ILE A 152 5.92 -15.65 -25.55
C ILE A 152 7.02 -16.00 -26.57
N LYS A 153 8.26 -15.67 -26.25
CA LYS A 153 9.38 -15.75 -27.18
C LYS A 153 9.76 -17.19 -27.55
N VAL A 154 9.31 -18.17 -26.75
CA VAL A 154 9.55 -19.60 -26.97
C VAL A 154 8.30 -20.38 -26.55
N ASP A 155 7.63 -21.03 -27.50
CA ASP A 155 6.58 -22.00 -27.21
C ASP A 155 7.23 -23.33 -26.78
N GLU A 156 7.38 -23.54 -25.48
CA GLU A 156 7.87 -24.81 -24.94
C GLU A 156 6.85 -25.95 -25.08
N THR A 157 5.59 -25.62 -25.37
CA THR A 157 4.47 -26.58 -25.36
C THR A 157 4.15 -27.14 -26.75
N GLY A 158 4.66 -26.53 -27.82
CA GLY A 158 4.42 -26.92 -29.21
C GLY A 158 2.94 -26.87 -29.63
N ILE A 159 2.12 -26.16 -28.86
CA ILE A 159 0.67 -26.08 -29.06
C ILE A 159 0.35 -25.21 -30.28
N PHE A 160 1.20 -24.23 -30.59
CA PHE A 160 1.01 -23.38 -31.76
C PHE A 160 1.15 -24.19 -33.07
N ASP A 161 2.09 -25.13 -33.14
CA ASP A 161 2.27 -26.01 -34.31
C ASP A 161 1.04 -26.91 -34.54
N LEU A 162 0.43 -27.42 -33.46
CA LEU A 162 -0.80 -28.24 -33.54
C LEU A 162 -2.01 -27.42 -34.02
N LEU A 163 -2.12 -26.16 -33.59
CA LEU A 163 -3.21 -25.29 -34.02
C LEU A 163 -3.08 -24.90 -35.50
N GLU A 164 -1.86 -24.73 -36.00
CA GLU A 164 -1.60 -24.48 -37.42
C GLU A 164 -1.97 -25.69 -38.29
N GLU A 165 -1.63 -26.91 -37.84
CA GLU A 165 -1.98 -28.15 -38.54
C GLU A 165 -3.50 -28.37 -38.63
N ILE A 166 -4.23 -28.11 -37.53
CA ILE A 166 -5.70 -28.20 -37.51
C ILE A 166 -6.34 -27.12 -38.39
N GLY A 167 -5.77 -25.90 -38.38
CA GLY A 167 -6.23 -24.81 -39.24
C GLY A 167 -6.12 -25.15 -40.74
N LEU A 168 -5.03 -25.81 -41.13
CA LEU A 168 -4.80 -26.28 -42.51
C LEU A 168 -5.74 -27.42 -42.90
N GLN A 169 -6.07 -28.34 -41.97
CA GLN A 169 -7.03 -29.40 -42.22
C GLN A 169 -8.47 -28.92 -42.42
N MET A 170 -8.86 -27.78 -41.84
CA MET A 170 -10.20 -27.22 -42.05
C MET A 170 -10.36 -26.46 -43.38
N GLN A 171 -9.27 -26.21 -44.11
CA GLN A 171 -9.28 -25.49 -45.38
C GLN A 171 -9.17 -26.40 -46.62
N ALA A 172 -9.02 -27.72 -46.43
CA ALA A 172 -9.04 -28.74 -47.48
C ALA A 172 -10.36 -29.51 -47.51
#